data_AF-A0A2N5H5Y4-F1
#
_entry.id   AF-A0A2N5H5Y4-F1
#
_cell.length_a   1.000
_cell.length_b   1.000
_cell.length_c   1.000
_cell.angle_alpha   90.00
_cell.angle_beta   90.00
_cell.angle_gamma   90.00
#
_symmetry.space_group_name_H-M   'P 1'
#
loop_
_entity.id
_entity.type
_entity.pdbx_description
1 polymer ?
#
loop_
_entity_poly.entity_id
_entity_poly.type
_entity_poly.pdbx_seq_one_letter_code
_entity_poly.pdbx_strand_id
1 'polypeptide(L)' 'MKQYDKGYLDGQLDSAENELYFLYEIQKQMGSQAHMGDAITIRIQDTEKLLKDNGREIEF' A
#
# COMPACT_ATOMS: atom_id res chain seq x y z
N MET A 1 1.38 22.84 9.99
CA MET A 1 0.41 21.91 9.36
C MET A 1 -0.89 22.02 10.14
N LYS A 2 -2.00 22.39 9.48
CA LYS A 2 -3.28 22.60 10.18
C LYS A 2 -3.83 21.24 10.63
N GLN A 3 -4.68 21.23 11.67
CA GLN A 3 -5.23 20.00 12.24
C GLN A 3 -6.05 19.18 11.22
N TYR A 4 -6.71 19.85 10.28
CA TYR A 4 -7.43 19.21 9.16
C TYR A 4 -6.50 18.50 8.18
N ASP A 5 -5.31 19.05 7.92
CA ASP A 5 -4.32 18.45 7.02
C ASP A 5 -3.79 17.12 7.59
N LYS A 6 -3.73 17.02 8.93
CA LYS A 6 -3.34 15.78 9.62
C LYS A 6 -4.42 14.71 9.50
N GLY A 7 -5.68 15.03 9.81
CA GLY A 7 -6.78 14.06 9.70
C GLY A 7 -7.02 13.60 8.26
N TYR A 8 -6.80 14.48 7.28
CA TYR A 8 -6.86 14.11 5.86
C TYR A 8 -5.73 13.15 5.47
N LEU A 9 -4.49 13.44 5.89
CA LEU A 9 -3.36 12.55 5.65
C LEU A 9 -3.56 11.19 6.32
N ASP A 10 -4.02 11.15 7.57
CA ASP A 10 -4.28 9.90 8.28
C ASP A 10 -5.30 9.03 7.54
N GLY A 11 -6.40 9.62 7.05
CA GLY A 11 -7.39 8.86 6.26
C GLY A 11 -6.83 8.35 4.91
N GLN A 12 -5.88 9.05 4.30
CA GLN A 12 -5.18 8.55 3.10
C GLN A 12 -4.25 7.38 3.44
N LEU A 13 -3.57 7.42 4.58
CA LEU A 13 -2.69 6.35 5.04
C LEU A 13 -3.51 5.10 5.41
N ASP A 14 -4.65 5.25 6.10
CA ASP A 14 -5.57 4.14 6.39
C ASP A 14 -6.07 3.48 5.10
N SER A 15 -6.41 4.29 4.09
CA SER A 15 -6.81 3.77 2.78
C SER A 15 -5.67 3.03 2.05
N ALA A 16 -4.44 3.53 2.18
CA ALA A 16 -3.26 2.91 1.57
C ALA A 16 -2.90 1.57 2.23
N GLU A 17 -3.06 1.44 3.54
CA GLU A 17 -2.89 0.15 4.25
C GLU A 17 -3.89 -0.89 3.75
N ASN A 18 -5.15 -0.50 3.58
CA ASN A 18 -6.19 -1.38 3.06
C ASN A 18 -5.92 -1.78 1.59
N GLU A 19 -5.48 -0.83 0.77
CA GLU A 19 -5.04 -1.11 -0.61
C GLU A 19 -3.90 -2.13 -0.62
N LEU A 20 -2.89 -1.93 0.23
CA LEU A 20 -1.73 -2.81 0.32
C LEU A 20 -2.12 -4.24 0.69
N TYR A 21 -3.03 -4.42 1.65
CA TYR A 21 -3.58 -5.73 2.01
C TYR A 21 -4.18 -6.46 0.79
N PHE A 22 -5.03 -5.77 0.01
CA PHE A 22 -5.64 -6.38 -1.17
C PHE A 22 -4.64 -6.67 -2.28
N LEU A 23 -3.64 -5.81 -2.48
CA LEU A 23 -2.60 -6.04 -3.48
C LEU A 23 -1.80 -7.31 -3.17
N TYR A 24 -1.48 -7.55 -1.89
CA TYR A 24 -0.82 -8.78 -1.46
C TYR A 24 -1.70 -10.02 -1.69
N GLU A 25 -2.98 -9.96 -1.35
CA GLU A 25 -3.91 -11.07 -1.61
C GLU A 25 -4.08 -11.36 -3.11
N ILE A 26 -4.14 -10.31 -3.94
CA ILE A 26 -4.16 -10.43 -5.41
C ILE A 26 -2.87 -11.10 -5.89
N GLN A 27 -1.70 -10.61 -5.46
CA GLN A 27 -0.40 -11.16 -5.85
C GLN A 27 -0.29 -12.66 -5.48
N LYS A 28 -0.76 -13.04 -4.29
CA LYS A 28 -0.79 -14.43 -3.83
C LYS A 28 -1.70 -15.33 -4.67
N GLN A 29 -2.85 -14.82 -5.11
CA GLN A 29 -3.80 -15.56 -5.94
C GLN A 29 -3.35 -15.69 -7.40
N MET A 30 -2.54 -14.76 -7.90
CA MET A 30 -2.05 -14.76 -9.29
C MET A 30 -1.03 -15.87 -9.61
N GLY A 31 -0.43 -16.50 -8.59
CA GLY A 31 0.58 -17.55 -8.78
C GLY A 31 1.79 -17.06 -9.60
N SER A 32 2.47 -17.97 -10.30
CA SER A 32 3.69 -17.68 -11.08
C SER A 32 3.46 -17.10 -12.48
N GLN A 33 2.33 -16.41 -12.72
CA GLN A 33 2.08 -15.72 -13.98
C GLN A 33 2.91 -14.42 -14.08
N ALA A 34 4.12 -14.57 -14.63
CA ALA A 34 5.22 -13.61 -14.60
C ALA A 34 4.97 -12.23 -15.24
N HIS A 35 3.87 -11.98 -15.95
CA HIS A 35 3.67 -10.73 -16.70
C HIS A 35 2.55 -9.83 -16.17
N MET A 36 1.57 -10.38 -15.44
CA MET A 36 0.58 -9.55 -14.73
C MET A 36 1.06 -9.15 -13.33
N GLY A 37 1.99 -9.92 -12.76
CA GLY A 37 2.57 -9.64 -11.44
C GLY A 37 3.39 -8.35 -11.37
N ASP A 38 3.90 -7.85 -12.50
CA ASP A 38 4.80 -6.69 -12.53
C ASP A 38 4.09 -5.40 -12.06
N ALA A 39 2.88 -5.13 -12.56
CA ALA A 39 2.13 -3.93 -12.18
C ALA A 39 1.69 -3.96 -10.71
N ILE A 40 1.23 -5.14 -10.23
CA ILE A 40 0.84 -5.33 -8.82
C ILE A 40 2.06 -5.19 -7.91
N THR A 41 3.20 -5.77 -8.29
CA THR A 41 4.43 -5.68 -7.50
C THR A 41 4.96 -4.24 -7.41
N ILE A 42 4.95 -3.49 -8.51
CA ILE A 42 5.32 -2.07 -8.50
C ILE A 42 4.37 -1.30 -7.57
N ARG A 43 3.07 -1.55 -7.66
CA ARG A 43 2.08 -0.86 -6.84
C ARG A 43 2.23 -1.18 -5.35
N ILE A 44 2.55 -2.43 -5.00
CA ILE A 44 2.92 -2.83 -3.64
C ILE A 44 4.10 -2.00 -3.16
N GLN A 45 5.21 -1.97 -3.90
CA GLN A 45 6.42 -1.24 -3.53
C GLN A 45 6.18 0.27 -3.32
N ASP A 46 5.40 0.89 -4.21
CA ASP A 46 5.06 2.32 -4.10
C ASP A 46 4.22 2.60 -2.84
N THR A 47 3.28 1.71 -2.54
CA THR A 47 2.38 1.85 -1.38
C THR A 47 3.13 1.61 -0.08
N GLU A 48 4.00 0.60 -0.03
CA GLU A 48 4.89 0.36 1.11
C GLU A 48 5.81 1.55 1.37
N LYS A 49 6.38 2.12 0.30
CA LYS A 49 7.22 3.29 0.40
C LYS A 49 6.45 4.48 0.96
N LEU A 50 5.24 4.75 0.46
CA LEU A 50 4.39 5.83 0.96
C LEU A 50 4.12 5.68 2.47
N LEU A 51 3.73 4.48 2.90
CA LEU A 51 3.42 4.19 4.30
C LEU A 51 4.64 4.34 5.20
N LYS A 52 5.78 3.77 4.79
CA LYS A 52 7.04 3.87 5.53
C LYS A 52 7.55 5.30 5.65
N ASP A 53 7.50 6.08 4.56
CA ASP A 53 7.91 7.48 4.55
C ASP A 53 7.05 8.34 5.50
N ASN A 54 5.83 7.88 5.83
CA ASN A 54 4.91 8.53 6.76
C ASN A 54 4.86 7.85 8.15
N GLY A 55 5.79 6.93 8.45
CA GLY A 55 5.94 6.34 9.78
C GLY A 55 4.93 5.24 10.12
N ARG A 56 4.29 4.63 9.12
CA ARG A 56 3.43 3.45 9.31
C ARG A 56 4.30 2.19 9.19
N GLU A 57 4.20 1.29 10.17
CA GLU A 57 4.90 0.01 10.16
C GLU A 57 4.06 -1.03 9.42
N ILE A 58 4.73 -1.81 8.58
CA ILE A 58 4.10 -2.78 7.70
C ILE A 58 4.46 -4.16 8.24
N GLU A 59 3.51 -4.82 8.89
CA GLU A 59 3.64 -6.19 9.40
C GLU A 59 2.66 -7.09 8.65
N PHE A 60 3.18 -8.04 7.87
CA PHE A 60 2.39 -9.06 7.16
C PHE A 60 2.95 -10.46 7.40
#